data_AF-A0A8X7SW51-F1
#
_entry.id   AF-A0A8X7SW51-F1
#
_cell.length_a   1.000
_cell.length_b   1.000
_cell.length_c   1.000
_cell.angle_alpha   90.00
_cell.angle_beta   90.00
_cell.angle_gamma   90.00
#
_symmetry.space_group_name_H-M   'P 1'
#
loop_
_entity.id
_entity.type
_entity.pdbx_description
1 polymer ?
#
loop_
_entity_poly.entity_id
_entity_poly.type
_entity_poly.pdbx_seq_one_letter_code
_entity_poly.pdbx_strand_id
1 'polypeptide(L)'
;MAGSKRKAKDTSAVMTAASTSNAVAVIPAAGIAPKPLTPAELEMSMQASMLRTVTRAIDVRPPNTSRTYNPKQQEWRKWCEEKGFEAMTQYQVTSAKLHLFLEERVLHRAPKRQKKSLGGDGVVVKKTLSDSTVKLYVAAVIDLYTQQQARGVNSAAHPRPGPVRMMLGTRTLEER
;
A
#
# COMPACT_ATOMS: atom_id res chain seq x y z
N MET A 1 44.86 -31.60 -8.95
CA MET A 1 44.55 -32.22 -7.65
C MET A 1 43.07 -31.95 -7.36
N ALA A 2 42.16 -32.76 -7.90
CA ALA A 2 41.59 -33.96 -7.26
C ALA A 2 40.55 -33.56 -6.17
N GLY A 3 39.29 -33.98 -6.20
CA GLY A 3 38.62 -34.88 -7.13
C GLY A 3 37.12 -34.99 -6.84
N SER A 4 36.36 -35.30 -7.89
CA SER A 4 35.02 -35.87 -7.83
C SER A 4 35.02 -37.18 -7.03
N LYS A 5 33.92 -37.47 -6.34
CA LYS A 5 33.51 -38.86 -6.08
C LYS A 5 32.01 -39.04 -6.34
N ARG A 6 31.74 -39.65 -7.49
CA ARG A 6 30.58 -40.53 -7.72
C ARG A 6 30.87 -41.89 -7.08
N LYS A 7 29.84 -42.65 -6.68
CA LYS A 7 29.58 -44.08 -6.97
C LYS A 7 28.44 -44.59 -6.08
N ALA A 8 27.34 -45.08 -6.66
CA ALA A 8 27.02 -46.48 -7.05
C ALA A 8 26.32 -47.21 -5.88
N LYS A 9 25.02 -47.55 -5.96
CA LYS A 9 24.34 -48.64 -6.70
C LYS A 9 24.60 -50.02 -6.10
N ASP A 10 23.58 -50.59 -5.46
CA ASP A 10 23.28 -52.03 -5.38
C ASP A 10 21.73 -52.16 -5.33
N THR A 11 20.99 -52.82 -6.25
CA THR A 11 20.77 -54.28 -6.47
C THR A 11 20.41 -55.04 -5.18
N SER A 12 19.36 -55.88 -5.04
CA SER A 12 18.32 -56.45 -5.90
C SER A 12 17.30 -57.20 -5.00
N ALA A 13 16.17 -57.64 -5.58
CA ALA A 13 15.30 -58.78 -5.19
C ALA A 13 14.25 -58.59 -4.07
N VAL A 14 13.06 -59.20 -4.06
CA VAL A 14 12.06 -59.73 -5.03
C VAL A 14 10.95 -60.35 -4.16
N MET A 15 9.67 -60.19 -4.56
CA MET A 15 8.45 -60.95 -4.14
C MET A 15 7.97 -60.79 -2.68
N THR A 16 6.68 -60.62 -2.36
CA THR A 16 5.53 -61.50 -2.67
C THR A 16 4.18 -60.77 -2.58
N ALA A 17 3.17 -61.38 -3.21
CA ALA A 17 1.80 -60.94 -3.44
C ALA A 17 0.90 -60.78 -2.19
N ALA A 18 -0.11 -59.92 -2.34
CA ALA A 18 -1.50 -60.25 -1.96
C ALA A 18 -2.46 -59.29 -2.68
N SER A 19 -3.24 -59.85 -3.60
CA SER A 19 -4.45 -59.24 -4.13
C SER A 19 -5.50 -59.16 -3.03
N THR A 20 -5.96 -57.96 -2.72
CA THR A 20 -7.29 -57.75 -2.13
C THR A 20 -7.95 -56.60 -2.86
N SER A 21 -8.85 -56.99 -3.77
CA SER A 21 -9.83 -56.12 -4.40
C SER A 21 -10.59 -55.36 -3.32
N ASN A 22 -10.42 -54.04 -3.26
CA ASN A 22 -11.34 -53.17 -2.54
C ASN A 22 -12.10 -52.37 -3.59
N ALA A 23 -13.26 -52.90 -3.98
CA ALA A 23 -14.23 -52.17 -4.77
C ALA A 23 -14.81 -51.05 -3.89
N VAL A 24 -14.16 -49.88 -3.91
CA VAL A 24 -14.77 -48.67 -3.38
C VAL A 24 -15.77 -48.23 -4.43
N ALA A 25 -17.05 -48.40 -4.11
CA ALA A 25 -18.15 -47.90 -4.91
C ALA A 25 -17.91 -46.41 -5.22
N VAL A 26 -17.73 -46.10 -6.51
CA VAL A 26 -17.74 -44.75 -7.03
C VAL A 26 -19.16 -44.25 -6.84
N ILE A 27 -19.40 -43.52 -5.74
CA ILE A 27 -20.59 -42.71 -5.58
C ILE A 27 -20.55 -41.69 -6.73
N PRO A 28 -21.57 -41.62 -7.60
CA PRO A 28 -21.60 -40.56 -8.60
C PRO A 28 -21.71 -39.24 -7.85
N ALA A 29 -20.67 -38.41 -7.96
CA ALA A 29 -20.71 -37.02 -7.54
C ALA A 29 -21.78 -36.35 -8.41
N ALA A 30 -23.02 -36.35 -7.93
CA ALA A 30 -24.09 -35.56 -8.49
C ALA A 30 -23.58 -34.12 -8.56
N GLY A 31 -23.40 -33.63 -9.79
CA GLY A 31 -22.89 -32.30 -10.05
C GLY A 31 -23.78 -31.28 -9.36
N ILE A 32 -23.30 -30.73 -8.25
CA ILE A 32 -23.85 -29.50 -7.69
C ILE A 32 -23.45 -28.43 -8.71
N ALA A 33 -24.31 -28.20 -9.71
CA ALA A 33 -24.23 -27.00 -10.51
C ALA A 33 -24.18 -25.84 -9.51
N PRO A 34 -23.14 -24.98 -9.54
CA PRO A 34 -23.07 -23.86 -8.62
C PRO A 34 -24.33 -23.03 -8.83
N LYS A 35 -25.15 -22.91 -7.78
CA LYS A 35 -26.30 -22.01 -7.82
C LYS A 35 -25.79 -20.62 -8.26
N PRO A 36 -26.44 -19.95 -9.21
CA PRO A 36 -26.10 -18.58 -9.52
C PRO A 36 -26.19 -17.78 -8.23
N LEU A 37 -25.08 -17.16 -7.83
CA LEU A 37 -25.01 -16.31 -6.66
C LEU A 37 -26.09 -15.23 -6.79
N THR A 38 -26.79 -14.95 -5.70
CA THR A 38 -27.67 -13.78 -5.65
C THR A 38 -26.85 -12.51 -5.92
N PRO A 39 -27.47 -11.42 -6.38
CA PRO A 39 -26.75 -10.16 -6.62
C PRO A 39 -25.95 -9.68 -5.40
N ALA A 40 -26.50 -9.85 -4.20
CA ALA A 40 -25.84 -9.49 -2.94
C ALA A 40 -24.63 -10.40 -2.64
N GLU A 41 -24.74 -11.71 -2.84
CA GLU A 41 -23.62 -12.64 -2.64
C GLU A 41 -22.49 -12.40 -3.66
N LEU A 42 -22.85 -12.07 -4.91
CA LEU A 42 -21.89 -11.70 -5.95
C LEU A 42 -21.13 -10.42 -5.55
N GLU A 43 -21.84 -9.40 -5.10
CA GLU A 43 -21.23 -8.15 -4.63
C GLU A 43 -20.31 -8.39 -3.42
N MET A 44 -20.74 -9.18 -2.44
CA MET A 44 -19.93 -9.55 -1.28
C MET A 44 -18.66 -10.32 -1.70
N SER A 45 -18.78 -11.23 -2.66
CA SER A 45 -17.64 -11.96 -3.23
C SER A 45 -16.65 -11.03 -3.92
N MET A 46 -17.15 -10.06 -4.69
CA MET A 46 -16.34 -9.02 -5.34
C MET A 46 -15.60 -8.17 -4.28
N GLN A 47 -16.30 -7.70 -3.25
CA GLN A 47 -15.71 -6.93 -2.15
C GLN A 47 -14.65 -7.74 -1.40
N ALA A 48 -14.92 -9.00 -1.07
CA ALA A 48 -13.96 -9.88 -0.42
C ALA A 48 -12.70 -10.08 -1.28
N SER A 49 -12.86 -10.17 -2.61
CA SER A 49 -11.74 -10.28 -3.54
C SER A 49 -10.86 -9.02 -3.57
N MET A 50 -11.50 -7.84 -3.59
CA MET A 50 -10.79 -6.56 -3.50
C MET A 50 -10.01 -6.46 -2.19
N LEU A 51 -10.64 -6.79 -1.05
CA LEU A 51 -10.02 -6.77 0.27
C LEU A 51 -8.80 -7.71 0.36
N ARG A 52 -8.91 -8.95 -0.14
CA ARG A 52 -7.77 -9.90 -0.18
C ARG A 52 -6.58 -9.31 -0.94
N THR A 53 -6.84 -8.65 -2.06
CA THR A 53 -5.79 -8.04 -2.89
C THR A 53 -5.10 -6.90 -2.15
N VAL A 54 -5.86 -6.03 -1.49
CA VAL A 54 -5.31 -4.90 -0.74
C VAL A 54 -4.50 -5.37 0.48
N THR A 55 -5.00 -6.33 1.24
CA THR A 55 -4.26 -6.93 2.37
C THR A 55 -2.94 -7.52 1.88
N ARG A 56 -2.97 -8.35 0.84
CA ARG A 56 -1.75 -8.91 0.25
C ARG A 56 -0.78 -7.83 -0.21
N ALA A 57 -1.27 -6.75 -0.83
CA ALA A 57 -0.43 -5.65 -1.28
C ALA A 57 0.25 -4.89 -0.12
N ILE A 58 -0.38 -4.84 1.06
CA ILE A 58 0.24 -4.31 2.27
C ILE A 58 1.35 -5.26 2.75
N ASP A 59 1.09 -6.57 2.75
CA ASP A 59 2.03 -7.58 3.26
C ASP A 59 3.28 -7.74 2.39
N VAL A 60 3.12 -7.75 1.06
CA VAL A 60 4.23 -7.89 0.11
C VAL A 60 4.92 -6.57 -0.21
N ARG A 61 4.50 -5.47 0.44
CA ARG A 61 5.03 -4.14 0.18
C ARG A 61 6.56 -4.14 0.35
N PRO A 62 7.31 -3.59 -0.61
CA PRO A 62 8.75 -3.45 -0.47
C PRO A 62 9.12 -2.71 0.81
N PRO A 63 10.10 -3.19 1.58
CA PRO A 63 10.46 -2.62 2.88
C PRO A 63 10.88 -1.14 2.78
N ASN A 64 11.44 -0.73 1.63
CA ASN A 64 11.80 0.66 1.36
C ASN A 64 10.59 1.59 1.28
N THR A 65 9.49 1.13 0.68
CA THR A 65 8.24 1.91 0.61
C THR A 65 7.65 2.07 2.00
N SER A 66 7.61 1.01 2.81
CA SER A 66 7.16 1.06 4.20
C SER A 66 8.00 2.03 5.03
N ARG A 67 9.33 1.94 4.93
CA ARG A 67 10.26 2.87 5.62
C ARG A 67 10.05 4.33 5.22
N THR A 68 9.66 4.58 3.98
CA THR A 68 9.44 5.95 3.47
C THR A 68 8.06 6.50 3.83
N TYR A 69 7.02 5.67 3.74
CA TYR A 69 5.63 6.11 3.91
C TYR A 69 5.24 6.17 5.38
N ASN A 70 5.67 5.21 6.21
CA ASN A 70 5.24 5.13 7.61
C ASN A 70 5.49 6.44 8.39
N PRO A 71 6.68 7.08 8.32
CA PRO A 71 6.90 8.34 9.02
C PRO A 71 5.98 9.47 8.55
N LYS A 72 5.67 9.52 7.25
CA LYS A 72 4.79 10.54 6.65
C LYS A 72 3.33 10.33 7.05
N GLN A 73 2.90 9.07 7.10
CA GLN A 73 1.57 8.67 7.57
C GLN A 73 1.41 8.93 9.08
N GLN A 74 2.46 8.75 9.87
CA GLN A 74 2.47 9.11 11.30
C GLN A 74 2.36 10.63 11.49
N GLU A 75 3.10 11.42 10.72
CA GLU A 75 3.03 12.89 10.77
C GLU A 75 1.63 13.39 10.40
N TRP A 76 1.00 12.78 9.40
CA TRP A 76 -0.41 13.03 9.05
C TRP A 76 -1.36 12.72 10.22
N ARG A 77 -1.26 11.54 10.84
CA ARG A 77 -2.12 11.16 11.98
C ARG A 77 -1.95 12.11 13.15
N LYS A 78 -0.71 12.44 13.50
CA LYS A 78 -0.40 13.41 14.55
C LYS A 78 -1.00 14.79 14.24
N TRP A 79 -0.90 15.25 13.00
CA TRP A 79 -1.54 16.50 12.59
C TRP A 79 -3.08 16.43 12.71
N CYS A 80 -3.71 15.30 12.38
CA CYS A 80 -5.14 15.10 12.59
C CYS A 80 -5.53 15.15 14.07
N GLU A 81 -4.72 14.59 14.97
CA GLU A 81 -4.88 14.66 16.44
C GLU A 81 -4.78 16.10 16.95
N GLU A 82 -3.78 16.86 16.48
CA GLU A 82 -3.57 18.25 16.89
C GLU A 82 -4.69 19.20 16.40
N LYS A 83 -5.33 18.89 15.27
CA LYS A 83 -6.42 19.72 14.72
C LYS A 83 -7.76 19.53 15.44
N GLY A 84 -7.95 18.43 16.16
CA GLY A 84 -9.22 18.16 16.86
C GLY A 84 -10.39 17.92 15.90
N PHE A 85 -10.16 17.26 14.76
CA PHE A 85 -11.27 16.80 13.92
C PHE A 85 -12.20 15.85 14.69
N GLU A 86 -13.46 15.75 14.26
CA GLU A 86 -14.44 14.84 14.85
C GLU A 86 -13.90 13.40 14.96
N ALA A 87 -14.06 12.77 16.12
CA ALA A 87 -13.42 11.50 16.46
C ALA A 87 -13.66 10.38 15.43
N MET A 88 -14.87 10.31 14.87
CA MET A 88 -15.24 9.28 13.88
C MET A 88 -14.59 9.49 12.52
N THR A 89 -14.36 10.74 12.12
CA THR A 89 -13.80 11.10 10.81
C THR A 89 -12.35 11.55 10.89
N GLN A 90 -11.76 11.60 12.07
CA GLN A 90 -10.47 12.22 12.37
C GLN A 90 -9.37 11.80 11.38
N TYR A 91 -9.23 10.49 11.20
CA TYR A 91 -8.20 9.91 10.33
C TYR A 91 -8.65 9.70 8.88
N GLN A 92 -9.92 9.94 8.54
CA GLN A 92 -10.39 9.82 7.16
C GLN A 92 -9.66 10.82 6.26
N VAL A 93 -9.10 10.32 5.16
CA VAL A 93 -8.38 11.12 4.19
C VAL A 93 -9.38 11.76 3.23
N THR A 94 -9.45 13.08 3.22
CA THR A 94 -10.24 13.85 2.25
C THR A 94 -9.33 14.79 1.47
N SER A 95 -9.79 15.27 0.32
CA SER A 95 -9.04 16.26 -0.48
C SER A 95 -8.74 17.52 0.33
N ALA A 96 -9.71 18.01 1.13
CA ALA A 96 -9.55 19.22 1.93
C ALA A 96 -8.52 19.05 3.05
N LYS A 97 -8.58 17.92 3.79
CA LYS A 97 -7.59 17.63 4.82
C LYS A 97 -6.19 17.46 4.22
N LEU A 98 -6.08 16.78 3.07
CA LEU A 98 -4.80 16.58 2.40
C LEU A 98 -4.18 17.92 1.98
N HIS A 99 -4.98 18.82 1.42
CA HIS A 99 -4.54 20.15 1.05
C HIS A 99 -4.03 20.92 2.27
N LEU A 100 -4.85 21.04 3.32
CA LEU A 100 -4.52 21.82 4.52
C LEU A 100 -3.27 21.29 5.23
N PHE A 101 -3.11 19.98 5.34
CA PHE A 101 -1.89 19.37 5.89
C PHE A 101 -0.65 19.74 5.09
N LEU A 102 -0.72 19.68 3.75
CA LEU A 102 0.42 19.97 2.90
C LEU A 102 0.83 21.43 3.05
N GLU A 103 -0.14 22.34 3.03
CA GLU A 103 0.06 23.77 3.27
C GLU A 103 0.73 24.04 4.62
N GLU A 104 0.15 23.57 5.72
CA GLU A 104 0.63 23.89 7.07
C GLU A 104 1.93 23.18 7.47
N ARG A 105 2.10 21.91 7.08
CA ARG A 105 3.18 21.05 7.60
C ARG A 105 4.29 20.76 6.61
N VAL A 106 4.00 20.76 5.32
CA VAL A 106 4.92 20.25 4.30
C VAL A 106 5.49 21.38 3.42
N LEU A 107 4.70 22.37 3.01
CA LEU A 107 5.15 23.39 2.08
C LEU A 107 6.16 24.36 2.72
N HIS A 108 5.87 24.87 3.91
CA HIS A 108 6.68 25.91 4.56
C HIS A 108 7.83 25.38 5.42
N ARG A 109 8.02 24.05 5.47
CA ARG A 109 8.99 23.42 6.35
C ARG A 109 10.39 23.40 5.74
N ALA A 110 11.39 23.74 6.57
CA ALA A 110 12.79 23.56 6.23
C ALA A 110 13.20 22.07 6.23
N PRO A 111 14.06 21.62 5.30
CA PRO A 111 14.54 20.24 5.27
C PRO A 111 15.36 19.94 6.52
N LYS A 112 15.19 18.71 7.05
CA LYS A 112 15.83 18.25 8.30
C LYS A 112 17.37 18.29 8.26
N ARG A 113 17.96 18.17 7.06
CA ARG A 113 19.39 18.39 6.80
C ARG A 113 19.52 19.63 5.92
N GLN A 114 19.78 20.78 6.54
CA GLN A 114 20.18 21.96 5.81
C GLN A 114 21.65 21.81 5.44
N LYS A 115 21.93 21.67 4.14
CA LYS A 115 23.27 22.01 3.64
C LYS A 115 23.29 23.53 3.57
N LYS A 116 24.28 24.19 4.21
CA LYS A 116 24.49 25.64 4.06
C LYS A 116 24.63 25.93 2.57
N SER A 117 23.59 26.50 1.97
CA SER A 117 23.62 26.99 0.61
C SER A 117 23.69 28.50 0.77
N LEU A 118 24.89 29.07 0.62
CA LEU A 118 24.99 30.51 0.38
C LEU A 118 24.36 30.74 -0.99
N GLY A 119 23.32 31.57 -1.06
CA GLY A 119 22.88 32.14 -2.33
C GLY A 119 24.00 33.01 -2.90
N GLY A 120 24.05 33.17 -4.23
CA GLY A 120 25.09 33.95 -4.91
C GLY A 120 25.23 35.38 -4.38
N ASP A 121 24.17 35.94 -3.78
CA ASP A 121 24.13 37.31 -3.24
C ASP A 121 24.21 37.40 -1.70
N GLY A 122 24.63 36.33 -1.01
CA GLY A 122 24.72 36.34 0.46
C GLY A 122 23.37 36.35 1.20
N VAL A 123 22.24 36.37 0.48
CA VAL A 123 20.89 36.23 1.03
C VAL A 123 20.63 34.76 1.39
N VAL A 124 20.31 34.51 2.66
CA VAL A 124 19.94 33.18 3.15
C VAL A 124 18.55 32.82 2.63
N VAL A 125 18.49 32.10 1.51
CA VAL A 125 17.23 31.51 1.03
C VAL A 125 16.83 30.40 2.01
N LYS A 126 15.72 30.58 2.73
CA LYS A 126 15.11 29.52 3.54
C LYS A 126 14.67 28.39 2.60
N LYS A 127 15.54 27.39 2.44
CA LYS A 127 15.24 26.23 1.58
C LYS A 127 14.05 25.48 2.17
N THR A 128 12.97 25.32 1.41
CA THR A 128 11.82 24.49 1.75
C THR A 128 12.08 23.03 1.33
N LEU A 129 11.21 22.10 1.72
CA LEU A 129 11.29 20.69 1.32
C LEU A 129 11.24 20.54 -0.21
N SER A 130 12.14 19.79 -0.85
CA SER A 130 12.09 19.53 -2.30
C SER A 130 10.73 19.04 -2.80
N ASP A 131 10.31 19.40 -4.02
CA ASP A 131 9.08 18.89 -4.65
C ASP A 131 8.95 17.35 -4.63
N SER A 132 10.04 16.61 -4.88
CA SER A 132 10.05 15.13 -4.77
C SER A 132 9.62 14.62 -3.39
N THR A 133 9.99 15.33 -2.32
CA THR A 133 9.61 14.97 -0.96
C THR A 133 8.14 15.23 -0.70
N VAL A 134 7.58 16.31 -1.26
CA VAL A 134 6.15 16.63 -1.15
C VAL A 134 5.31 15.62 -1.90
N LYS A 135 5.73 15.23 -3.12
CA LYS A 135 5.11 14.13 -3.88
C LYS A 135 5.10 12.81 -3.09
N LEU A 136 6.14 12.53 -2.29
CA LEU A 136 6.16 11.37 -1.39
C LEU A 136 5.17 11.50 -0.22
N TYR A 137 4.93 12.70 0.32
CA TYR A 137 3.86 12.91 1.30
C TYR A 137 2.48 12.64 0.70
N VAL A 138 2.22 13.20 -0.48
CA VAL A 138 0.97 12.98 -1.22
C VAL A 138 0.76 11.48 -1.49
N ALA A 139 1.78 10.79 -1.99
CA ALA A 139 1.70 9.35 -2.25
C ALA A 139 1.45 8.53 -0.98
N ALA A 140 2.12 8.87 0.13
CA ALA A 140 1.94 8.19 1.41
C ALA A 140 0.54 8.38 2.02
N VAL A 141 -0.09 9.55 1.83
CA VAL A 141 -1.45 9.82 2.32
C VAL A 141 -2.52 9.25 1.37
N ILE A 142 -2.30 9.25 0.05
CA ILE A 142 -3.16 8.54 -0.91
C ILE A 142 -3.15 7.03 -0.65
N ASP A 143 -2.02 6.50 -0.21
CA ASP A 143 -1.92 5.10 0.20
C ASP A 143 -2.83 4.79 1.39
N LEU A 144 -2.91 5.68 2.39
CA LEU A 144 -3.89 5.55 3.49
C LEU A 144 -5.33 5.61 2.96
N TYR A 145 -5.63 6.55 2.05
CA TYR A 145 -6.94 6.65 1.41
C TYR A 145 -7.34 5.35 0.71
N THR A 146 -6.42 4.74 -0.03
CA THR A 146 -6.66 3.48 -0.76
C THR A 146 -7.00 2.35 0.21
N GLN A 147 -6.30 2.27 1.34
CA GLN A 147 -6.59 1.31 2.41
C GLN A 147 -7.95 1.57 3.06
N GLN A 148 -8.31 2.84 3.25
CA GLN A 148 -9.59 3.24 3.84
C GLN A 148 -10.78 2.92 2.92
N GLN A 149 -10.64 3.20 1.63
CA GLN A 149 -11.63 2.85 0.60
C GLN A 149 -11.85 1.35 0.51
N ALA A 150 -10.75 0.58 0.47
CA ALA A 150 -10.84 -0.88 0.42
C ALA A 150 -11.62 -1.45 1.61
N ARG A 151 -11.42 -0.87 2.81
CA ARG A 151 -12.13 -1.26 4.06
C ARG A 151 -13.54 -0.69 4.16
N GLY A 152 -13.99 0.13 3.22
CA GLY A 152 -15.30 0.79 3.27
C GLY A 152 -15.44 1.85 4.37
N VAL A 153 -14.33 2.33 4.95
CA VAL A 153 -14.37 3.32 6.05
C VAL A 153 -14.31 4.77 5.55
N ASN A 154 -14.13 4.98 4.25
CA ASN A 154 -14.05 6.32 3.66
C ASN A 154 -14.65 6.33 2.27
N SER A 155 -15.84 6.94 2.13
CA SER A 155 -16.55 7.06 0.85
C SER A 155 -16.21 8.34 0.07
N ALA A 156 -15.22 9.13 0.52
CA ALA A 156 -14.87 10.38 -0.14
C ALA A 156 -14.24 10.17 -1.52
N ALA A 157 -14.37 11.17 -2.39
CA ALA A 157 -13.68 11.19 -3.67
C ALA A 157 -12.15 11.15 -3.50
N HIS A 158 -11.45 10.66 -4.52
CA HIS A 158 -9.99 10.55 -4.49
C HIS A 158 -9.35 11.91 -4.15
N PRO A 159 -8.36 11.99 -3.23
CA PRO A 159 -7.92 13.27 -2.65
C PRO A 159 -6.91 14.06 -3.51
N ARG A 160 -6.42 13.50 -4.62
CA ARG A 160 -5.38 14.11 -5.49
C ARG A 160 -5.89 15.13 -6.54
N PRO A 161 -7.02 14.91 -7.24
CA PRO A 161 -7.55 15.87 -8.20
C PRO A 161 -7.87 17.24 -7.57
N GLY A 162 -8.10 18.25 -8.41
CA GLY A 162 -8.51 19.58 -7.95
C GLY A 162 -7.40 20.34 -7.22
N PRO A 163 -7.65 20.89 -6.01
CA PRO A 163 -6.73 21.80 -5.32
C PRO A 163 -5.33 21.21 -5.08
N VAL A 164 -5.23 19.93 -4.70
CA VAL A 164 -3.94 19.29 -4.43
C VAL A 164 -3.08 19.22 -5.70
N ARG A 165 -3.69 18.93 -6.86
CA ARG A 165 -2.96 18.94 -8.14
C ARG A 165 -2.49 20.35 -8.51
N MET A 166 -3.32 21.37 -8.31
CA MET A 166 -2.97 22.77 -8.60
C MET A 166 -1.82 23.26 -7.71
N MET A 167 -1.85 22.95 -6.42
CA MET A 167 -0.79 23.28 -5.46
C MET A 167 0.56 22.63 -5.81
N LEU A 168 0.57 21.38 -6.27
CA LEU A 168 1.81 20.74 -6.74
C LEU A 168 2.31 21.36 -8.05
N GLY A 169 1.40 21.74 -8.94
CA GLY A 169 1.73 22.38 -10.22
C GLY A 169 2.36 23.75 -10.06
N THR A 170 1.75 24.62 -9.25
CA THR A 170 2.23 25.97 -8.94
C THR A 170 3.64 25.93 -8.34
N ARG A 171 3.84 25.10 -7.32
CA ARG A 171 5.16 24.90 -6.70
C ARG A 171 6.25 24.45 -7.69
N THR A 172 5.91 23.53 -8.60
CA THR A 172 6.87 23.04 -9.61
C THR A 172 7.33 24.17 -10.54
N LEU A 173 6.49 25.19 -10.77
CA LEU A 173 6.82 26.36 -11.57
C LEU A 173 7.66 27.37 -10.78
N GLU A 174 7.40 27.55 -9.49
CA GLU A 174 8.16 28.45 -8.61
C GLU A 174 9.60 27.97 -8.33
N GLU A 175 9.84 26.65 -8.36
CA GLU A 175 11.17 26.06 -8.13
C GLU A 175 12.05 25.99 -9.40
N ARG A 176 11.53 26.38 -10.58
CA ARG A 176 12.25 26.39 -11.88
C ARG A 176 12.89 27.74 -12.17
#